data_AF-A0A3B8X1P7-F1
#
_entry.id   AF-A0A3B8X1P7-F1
#
_cell.length_a   1.000
_cell.length_b   1.000
_cell.length_c   1.000
_cell.angle_alpha   90.00
_cell.angle_beta   90.00
_cell.angle_gamma   90.00
#
_symmetry.space_group_name_H-M   'P 1'
#
loop_
_entity.id
_entity.type
_entity.pdbx_description
1 polymer ?
#
loop_
_entity_poly.entity_id
_entity_poly.type
_entity_poly.pdbx_seq_one_letter_code
_entity_poly.pdbx_strand_id
1 'polypeptide(L)'
;DGKVFGYFGPAWYIDYFLAPASLQFPKAERTAGNGSYGDWAFCAGPKPFNWGGTWICAAAGTDNKKLIREIMYTLTCKKDVMAAIAKEAGDFTNNAEAMKEVAESDYQNPFLGGQNHIKVFLENAQALTKKHACPYDQGLCEKLQESFNPFFAGDVTEDEAWNHFYEEVEEMYPNLECKSNR
;
A
#
# COMPACT_ATOMS: atom_id res chain seq x y z
N ASP A 1 -20.47 21.06 4.06
CA ASP A 1 -19.80 20.98 5.37
C ASP A 1 -19.53 19.53 5.75
N GLY A 2 -18.42 18.97 5.28
CA GLY A 2 -17.95 17.67 5.75
C GLY A 2 -17.26 17.83 7.11
N LYS A 3 -17.76 17.16 8.15
CA LYS A 3 -17.10 17.09 9.48
C LYS A 3 -16.04 16.00 9.57
N VAL A 4 -15.84 15.25 8.48
CA VAL A 4 -14.94 14.12 8.40
C VAL A 4 -13.87 14.44 7.37
N PHE A 5 -12.62 14.36 7.82
CA PHE A 5 -11.45 14.49 6.99
C PHE A 5 -10.83 13.10 6.82
N GLY A 6 -10.35 12.78 5.62
CA GLY A 6 -9.83 11.46 5.31
C GLY A 6 -8.74 11.51 4.26
N TYR A 7 -7.88 10.50 4.28
CA TYR A 7 -6.81 10.30 3.31
C TYR A 7 -7.00 8.97 2.59
N PHE A 8 -6.66 8.93 1.32
CA PHE A 8 -6.52 7.67 0.59
C PHE A 8 -5.08 7.22 0.66
N GLY A 9 -4.86 5.96 1.03
CA GLY A 9 -3.53 5.38 1.13
C GLY A 9 -3.56 3.87 1.15
N PRO A 10 -2.42 3.22 0.81
CA PRO A 10 -2.25 1.78 0.93
C PRO A 10 -2.18 1.34 2.41
N ALA A 11 -2.24 0.03 2.67
CA ALA A 11 -2.28 -0.53 4.02
C ALA A 11 -1.14 0.00 4.93
N TRP A 12 0.09 0.03 4.43
CA TRP A 12 1.27 0.51 5.17
C TRP A 12 1.16 1.99 5.60
N TYR A 13 0.33 2.80 4.95
CA TYR A 13 0.16 4.20 5.30
C TYR A 13 -0.36 4.38 6.74
N ILE A 14 -1.16 3.43 7.22
CA ILE A 14 -1.72 3.43 8.57
C ILE A 14 -0.59 3.37 9.61
N ASP A 15 0.26 2.35 9.54
CA ASP A 15 1.22 2.05 10.61
C ASP A 15 2.52 2.86 10.52
N TYR A 16 2.96 3.20 9.30
CA TYR A 16 4.22 3.92 9.07
C TYR A 16 4.07 5.44 9.10
N PHE A 17 2.91 5.98 8.75
CA PHE A 17 2.72 7.43 8.60
C PHE A 17 1.62 7.98 9.49
N LEU A 18 0.40 7.48 9.36
CA LEU A 18 -0.75 8.09 10.03
C LEU A 18 -0.66 7.90 11.54
N ALA A 19 -0.51 6.66 12.03
CA ALA A 19 -0.45 6.38 13.46
C ALA A 19 0.70 7.11 14.19
N PRO A 20 1.94 7.17 13.66
CA PRO A 20 3.00 7.98 14.26
C PRO A 20 2.74 9.49 14.21
N ALA A 21 2.16 10.00 13.13
CA ALA A 21 1.88 11.43 12.96
C ALA A 21 0.67 11.91 13.79
N SER A 22 -0.20 11.00 14.23
CA SER A 22 -1.36 11.29 15.05
C SER A 22 -1.06 11.53 16.53
N LEU A 23 0.16 11.23 16.99
CA LEU A 23 0.56 11.43 18.39
C LEU A 23 0.76 12.90 18.72
N GLN A 24 0.47 13.31 19.96
CA GLN A 24 0.67 14.70 20.38
C GLN A 24 2.14 15.13 20.32
N PHE A 25 3.05 14.21 20.67
CA PHE A 25 4.49 14.41 20.57
C PHE A 25 5.13 13.26 19.80
N PRO A 26 6.18 13.54 19.00
CA PRO A 26 6.93 12.49 18.32
C PRO A 26 7.43 11.43 19.31
N LYS A 27 7.24 10.15 18.98
CA LYS A 27 7.66 8.98 19.78
C LYS A 27 6.97 8.83 21.15
N ALA A 28 5.89 9.56 21.40
CA ALA A 28 5.06 9.28 22.57
C ALA A 28 4.41 7.89 22.49
N GLU A 29 3.84 7.43 23.60
CA GLU A 29 3.19 6.12 23.68
C GLU A 29 2.00 6.02 22.71
N ARG A 30 1.87 4.88 22.03
CA ARG A 30 0.80 4.62 21.05
C ARG A 30 -0.49 4.17 21.75
N THR A 31 -1.11 5.08 22.50
CA THR A 31 -2.33 4.84 23.27
C THR A 31 -3.46 5.77 22.84
N ALA A 32 -4.70 5.30 22.98
CA ALA A 32 -5.88 6.06 22.61
C ALA A 32 -5.96 7.38 23.41
N GLY A 33 -6.27 8.49 22.73
CA GLY A 33 -6.33 9.82 23.32
C GLY A 33 -4.99 10.57 23.39
N ASN A 34 -3.87 9.95 22.98
CA ASN A 34 -2.63 10.68 22.73
C ASN A 34 -2.67 11.35 21.36
N GLY A 35 -2.94 12.66 21.35
CA GLY A 35 -3.23 13.38 20.12
C GLY A 35 -4.56 12.90 19.52
N SER A 36 -4.54 12.44 18.27
CA SER A 36 -5.69 11.82 17.59
C SER A 36 -5.57 10.29 17.48
N TYR A 37 -4.59 9.67 18.14
CA TYR A 37 -4.44 8.22 18.13
C TYR A 37 -5.69 7.55 18.73
N GLY A 38 -6.27 6.58 18.01
CA GLY A 38 -7.51 5.91 18.42
C GLY A 38 -8.80 6.55 17.90
N ASP A 39 -8.75 7.79 17.39
CA ASP A 39 -9.93 8.49 16.83
C ASP A 39 -10.14 8.20 15.33
N TRP A 40 -9.20 7.49 14.70
CA TRP A 40 -9.24 7.16 13.29
C TRP A 40 -10.06 5.90 13.02
N ALA A 41 -10.60 5.80 11.81
CA ALA A 41 -11.25 4.60 11.31
C ALA A 41 -10.84 4.38 9.85
N PHE A 42 -11.04 3.16 9.36
CA PHE A 42 -10.72 2.75 8.00
C PHE A 42 -11.98 2.36 7.23
N CYS A 43 -12.06 2.76 5.97
CA CYS A 43 -13.12 2.35 5.05
C CYS A 43 -12.56 2.04 3.66
N ALA A 44 -13.35 1.34 2.85
CA ALA A 44 -12.98 1.05 1.48
C ALA A 44 -12.88 2.36 0.67
N GLY A 45 -11.78 2.52 -0.07
CA GLY A 45 -11.64 3.57 -1.06
C GLY A 45 -12.58 3.38 -2.25
N PRO A 46 -12.68 4.38 -3.14
CA PRO A 46 -13.61 4.37 -4.28
C PRO A 46 -13.30 3.26 -5.30
N LYS A 47 -12.05 2.79 -5.36
CA LYS A 47 -11.64 1.64 -6.17
C LYS A 47 -10.63 0.77 -5.42
N PRO A 48 -10.64 -0.57 -5.66
CA PRO A 48 -9.57 -1.43 -5.18
C PRO A 48 -8.27 -1.11 -5.93
N PHE A 49 -7.18 -1.01 -5.18
CA PHE A 49 -5.85 -0.79 -5.73
C PHE A 49 -4.81 -1.47 -4.83
N ASN A 50 -3.61 -1.64 -5.34
CA ASN A 50 -2.47 -2.07 -4.55
C ASN A 50 -1.30 -1.11 -4.80
N TRP A 51 -0.49 -0.86 -3.77
CA TRP A 51 0.74 -0.10 -3.90
C TRP A 51 1.76 -0.60 -2.88
N GLY A 52 2.89 -1.07 -3.41
CA GLY A 52 3.97 -1.65 -2.64
C GLY A 52 3.84 -3.16 -2.53
N GLY A 53 4.11 -3.68 -1.33
CA GLY A 53 4.29 -5.10 -1.09
C GLY A 53 5.78 -5.43 -0.96
N THR A 54 6.13 -6.09 0.13
CA THR A 54 7.51 -6.43 0.46
C THR A 54 7.84 -7.83 -0.01
N TRP A 55 9.02 -8.00 -0.60
CA TRP A 55 9.52 -9.29 -1.09
C TRP A 55 10.84 -9.61 -0.41
N ILE A 56 11.08 -10.90 -0.17
CA ILE A 56 12.36 -11.39 0.33
C ILE A 56 13.04 -12.15 -0.81
N CYS A 57 14.29 -11.80 -1.11
CA CYS A 57 15.10 -12.44 -2.13
C CYS A 57 16.39 -13.01 -1.52
N ALA A 58 16.77 -14.22 -1.96
CA ALA A 58 18.06 -14.80 -1.61
C ALA A 58 19.19 -14.18 -2.44
N ALA A 59 20.33 -13.91 -1.81
CA ALA A 59 21.53 -13.48 -2.53
C ALA A 59 22.06 -14.60 -3.43
N ALA A 60 22.46 -14.24 -4.66
CA ALA A 60 23.15 -15.16 -5.55
C ALA A 60 24.46 -15.63 -4.90
N GLY A 61 24.72 -16.94 -4.95
CA GLY A 61 25.93 -17.53 -4.38
C GLY A 61 25.91 -17.74 -2.86
N THR A 62 24.77 -17.62 -2.18
CA THR A 62 24.67 -17.93 -0.75
C THR A 62 25.24 -19.32 -0.41
N ASP A 63 26.02 -19.35 0.66
CA ASP A 63 26.69 -20.53 1.22
C ASP A 63 25.73 -21.45 1.98
N ASN A 64 24.54 -20.97 2.36
CA ASN A 64 23.55 -21.74 3.11
C ASN A 64 22.14 -21.66 2.52
N LYS A 65 21.99 -22.22 1.31
CA LYS A 65 20.71 -22.30 0.59
C LYS A 65 19.57 -22.93 1.40
N LYS A 66 19.88 -23.91 2.26
CA LYS A 66 18.87 -24.62 3.07
C LYS A 66 18.26 -23.68 4.10
N LEU A 67 19.07 -22.98 4.89
CA LEU A 67 18.60 -22.05 5.91
C LEU A 67 17.87 -20.86 5.28
N ILE A 68 18.43 -20.27 4.21
CA ILE A 68 17.80 -19.14 3.52
C ILE A 68 16.41 -19.52 3.00
N ARG A 69 16.28 -20.69 2.35
CA ARG A 69 14.98 -21.21 1.92
C ARG A 69 14.01 -21.35 3.09
N GLU A 70 14.47 -21.86 4.23
CA GLU A 70 13.62 -22.08 5.40
C GLU A 70 13.10 -20.76 6.00
N ILE A 71 13.96 -19.74 6.10
CA ILE A 71 13.59 -18.40 6.54
C ILE A 71 12.55 -17.80 5.59
N MET A 72 12.86 -17.79 4.28
CA MET A 72 11.95 -17.27 3.27
C MET A 72 10.60 -17.97 3.33
N TYR A 73 10.57 -19.30 3.31
CA TYR A 73 9.32 -20.07 3.35
C TYR A 73 8.53 -19.84 4.64
N THR A 74 9.21 -19.73 5.78
CA THR A 74 8.56 -19.45 7.07
C THR A 74 7.90 -18.08 7.06
N LEU A 75 8.60 -17.06 6.58
CA LEU A 75 8.11 -15.67 6.54
C LEU A 75 7.18 -15.36 5.35
N THR A 76 7.11 -16.21 4.32
CA THR A 76 6.33 -15.94 3.10
C THR A 76 5.25 -16.97 2.76
N CYS A 77 5.21 -18.14 3.43
CA CYS A 77 4.31 -19.24 3.08
C CYS A 77 3.58 -19.91 4.27
N LYS A 78 4.13 -19.89 5.49
CA LYS A 78 3.50 -20.56 6.64
C LYS A 78 2.29 -19.77 7.15
N LYS A 79 1.10 -20.37 7.09
CA LYS A 79 -0.18 -19.74 7.43
C LYS A 79 -0.21 -19.17 8.86
N ASP A 80 0.24 -19.95 9.83
CA ASP A 80 0.28 -19.57 11.25
C ASP A 80 1.19 -18.37 11.49
N VAL A 81 2.37 -18.36 10.89
CA VAL A 81 3.31 -17.22 10.93
C VAL A 81 2.69 -15.97 10.30
N MET A 82 2.00 -16.13 9.17
CA MET A 82 1.32 -15.02 8.49
C MET A 82 0.16 -14.43 9.28
N ALA A 83 -0.63 -15.28 9.92
CA ALA A 83 -1.70 -14.83 10.82
C ALA A 83 -1.12 -14.09 12.03
N ALA A 84 0.00 -14.57 12.58
CA ALA A 84 0.71 -13.88 13.66
C ALA A 84 1.23 -12.50 13.24
N ILE A 85 1.87 -12.38 12.07
CA ILE A 85 2.31 -11.09 11.52
C ILE A 85 1.14 -10.09 11.43
N ALA A 86 0.00 -10.51 10.89
CA ALA A 86 -1.16 -9.63 10.78
C ALA A 86 -1.73 -9.20 12.14
N LYS A 87 -1.77 -10.10 13.13
CA LYS A 87 -2.26 -9.79 14.48
C LYS A 87 -1.29 -8.90 15.26
N GLU A 88 0.02 -9.10 15.11
CA GLU A 88 1.03 -8.36 15.87
C GLU A 88 1.35 -6.99 15.25
N ALA A 89 1.46 -6.93 13.93
CA ALA A 89 1.87 -5.72 13.21
C ALA A 89 0.72 -4.96 12.55
N GLY A 90 -0.48 -5.55 12.44
CA GLY A 90 -1.60 -4.97 11.67
C GLY A 90 -1.47 -5.10 10.15
N ASP A 91 -0.46 -5.84 9.69
CA ASP A 91 -0.13 -6.03 8.27
C ASP A 91 -1.13 -6.93 7.54
N PHE A 92 -1.26 -6.72 6.22
CA PHE A 92 -2.00 -7.60 5.32
C PHE A 92 -1.05 -8.52 4.56
N THR A 93 -1.01 -9.80 4.91
CA THR A 93 -0.10 -10.77 4.32
C THR A 93 -0.65 -11.42 3.04
N ASN A 94 0.24 -12.08 2.28
CA ASN A 94 -0.11 -12.73 1.02
C ASN A 94 -0.90 -14.05 1.16
N ASN A 95 -1.15 -14.54 2.37
CA ASN A 95 -1.85 -15.81 2.60
C ASN A 95 -3.35 -15.57 2.83
N ALA A 96 -4.17 -15.91 1.83
CA ALA A 96 -5.62 -15.67 1.87
C ALA A 96 -6.35 -16.40 3.02
N GLU A 97 -5.93 -17.62 3.37
CA GLU A 97 -6.53 -18.36 4.48
C GLU A 97 -6.21 -17.73 5.82
N ALA A 98 -4.97 -17.28 6.02
CA ALA A 98 -4.56 -16.55 7.21
C ALA A 98 -5.32 -15.23 7.33
N MET A 99 -5.46 -14.46 6.24
CA MET A 99 -6.18 -13.18 6.27
C MET A 99 -7.67 -13.36 6.51
N LYS A 100 -8.27 -14.44 5.99
CA LYS A 100 -9.65 -14.80 6.33
C LYS A 100 -9.81 -15.12 7.81
N GLU A 101 -8.91 -15.93 8.38
CA GLU A 101 -8.92 -16.27 9.81
C GLU A 101 -8.81 -15.01 10.69
N VAL A 102 -7.91 -14.08 10.36
CA VAL A 102 -7.75 -12.83 11.12
C VAL A 102 -8.96 -11.91 10.96
N ALA A 103 -9.50 -11.79 9.74
CA ALA A 103 -10.70 -10.99 9.48
C ALA A 103 -11.96 -11.48 10.23
N GLU A 104 -12.05 -12.78 10.49
CA GLU A 104 -13.15 -13.42 11.23
C GLU A 104 -12.90 -13.51 12.75
N SER A 105 -11.70 -13.13 13.21
CA SER A 105 -11.30 -13.15 14.63
C SER A 105 -11.71 -11.89 15.40
N ASP A 106 -11.45 -11.89 16.70
CA ASP A 106 -11.60 -10.77 17.63
C ASP A 106 -10.42 -9.77 17.60
N TYR A 107 -9.54 -9.86 16.59
CA TYR A 107 -8.45 -8.90 16.40
C TYR A 107 -8.95 -7.45 16.37
N GLN A 108 -8.24 -6.56 17.06
CA GLN A 108 -8.57 -5.14 17.16
C GLN A 108 -7.32 -4.30 16.88
N ASN A 109 -7.42 -3.33 15.96
CA ASN A 109 -6.37 -2.34 15.78
C ASN A 109 -6.62 -1.14 16.72
N PRO A 110 -5.75 -0.88 17.71
CA PRO A 110 -5.96 0.19 18.69
C PRO A 110 -5.86 1.59 18.10
N PHE A 111 -5.12 1.79 17.00
CA PHE A 111 -5.07 3.08 16.32
C PHE A 111 -6.39 3.41 15.63
N LEU A 112 -7.08 2.39 15.12
CA LEU A 112 -8.35 2.50 14.40
C LEU A 112 -9.57 2.33 15.33
N GLY A 113 -9.45 2.77 16.58
CA GLY A 113 -10.54 2.68 17.57
C GLY A 113 -11.01 1.25 17.86
N GLY A 114 -10.15 0.25 17.67
CA GLY A 114 -10.46 -1.16 17.86
C GLY A 114 -11.08 -1.85 16.63
N GLN A 115 -11.14 -1.18 15.48
CA GLN A 115 -11.62 -1.79 14.24
C GLN A 115 -10.71 -2.93 13.77
N ASN A 116 -11.31 -4.03 13.30
CA ASN A 116 -10.61 -5.06 12.53
C ASN A 116 -10.58 -4.66 11.04
N HIS A 117 -9.54 -3.93 10.64
CA HIS A 117 -9.37 -3.43 9.26
C HIS A 117 -8.98 -4.52 8.26
N ILE A 118 -8.49 -5.68 8.72
CA ILE A 118 -8.10 -6.82 7.86
C ILE A 118 -9.29 -7.32 7.02
N LYS A 119 -10.51 -7.25 7.54
CA LYS A 119 -11.72 -7.57 6.78
C LYS A 119 -11.88 -6.69 5.53
N VAL A 120 -11.68 -5.38 5.69
CA VAL A 120 -11.81 -4.42 4.58
C VAL A 120 -10.68 -4.64 3.56
N PHE A 121 -9.46 -4.93 4.02
CA PHE A 121 -8.35 -5.27 3.14
C PHE A 121 -8.60 -6.56 2.35
N LEU A 122 -9.16 -7.59 2.99
CA LEU A 122 -9.48 -8.86 2.33
C LEU A 122 -10.51 -8.68 1.22
N GLU A 123 -11.59 -7.93 1.49
CA GLU A 123 -12.61 -7.59 0.49
C GLU A 123 -12.00 -6.80 -0.69
N ASN A 124 -11.13 -5.82 -0.39
CA ASN A 124 -10.43 -5.04 -1.42
C ASN A 124 -9.52 -5.91 -2.30
N ALA A 125 -8.72 -6.79 -1.67
CA ALA A 125 -7.80 -7.68 -2.35
C ALA A 125 -8.52 -8.67 -3.27
N GLN A 126 -9.70 -9.15 -2.87
CA GLN A 126 -10.55 -10.03 -3.69
C GLN A 126 -11.17 -9.31 -4.90
N ALA A 127 -11.45 -8.02 -4.77
CA ALA A 127 -12.01 -7.19 -5.85
C ALA A 127 -10.94 -6.66 -6.83
N LEU A 128 -9.67 -6.70 -6.45
CA LEU A 128 -8.56 -6.20 -7.26
C LEU A 128 -8.38 -7.03 -8.54
N THR A 129 -8.23 -6.36 -9.68
CA THR A 129 -7.81 -6.98 -10.95
C THR A 129 -6.41 -6.54 -11.33
N LYS A 130 -5.59 -7.49 -11.81
CA LYS A 130 -4.25 -7.23 -12.36
C LYS A 130 -4.20 -7.35 -13.88
N LYS A 131 -5.35 -7.30 -14.55
CA LYS A 131 -5.46 -7.51 -16.01
C LYS A 131 -4.52 -6.62 -16.84
N HIS A 132 -4.25 -5.41 -16.36
CA HIS A 132 -3.42 -4.43 -17.06
C HIS A 132 -2.04 -4.26 -16.44
N ALA A 133 -1.71 -5.03 -15.39
CA ALA A 133 -0.41 -4.90 -14.74
C ALA A 133 0.70 -5.34 -15.69
N CYS A 134 1.75 -4.52 -15.80
CA CYS A 134 2.85 -4.75 -16.72
C CYS A 134 4.20 -4.31 -16.14
N PRO A 135 5.33 -4.70 -16.75
CA PRO A 135 6.66 -4.32 -16.27
C PRO A 135 6.94 -2.81 -16.25
N TYR A 136 6.13 -2.01 -16.95
CA TYR A 136 6.28 -0.56 -17.05
C TYR A 136 5.52 0.19 -15.94
N ASP A 137 4.62 -0.45 -15.20
CA ASP A 137 3.68 0.21 -14.29
C ASP A 137 4.34 1.20 -13.34
N GLN A 138 5.49 0.83 -12.74
CA GLN A 138 6.19 1.72 -11.81
C GLN A 138 6.65 3.01 -12.51
N GLY A 139 7.36 2.89 -13.63
CA GLY A 139 7.84 4.07 -14.35
C GLY A 139 6.69 4.91 -14.90
N LEU A 140 5.62 4.29 -15.39
CA LEU A 140 4.42 5.00 -15.83
C LEU A 140 3.76 5.76 -14.67
N CYS A 141 3.62 5.15 -13.49
CA CYS A 141 3.05 5.83 -12.32
C CYS A 141 3.92 7.01 -11.86
N GLU A 142 5.23 6.83 -11.78
CA GLU A 142 6.17 7.89 -11.36
C GLU A 142 6.14 9.05 -12.36
N LYS A 143 6.21 8.78 -13.67
CA LYS A 143 6.14 9.82 -14.71
C LYS A 143 4.81 10.54 -14.77
N LEU A 144 3.70 9.84 -14.52
CA LEU A 144 2.40 10.48 -14.44
C LEU A 144 2.35 11.48 -13.27
N GLN A 145 2.87 11.12 -12.10
CA GLN A 145 2.92 12.01 -10.93
C GLN A 145 3.81 13.22 -11.20
N GLU A 146 5.01 13.00 -11.76
CA GLU A 146 5.94 14.08 -12.11
C GLU A 146 5.33 15.07 -13.11
N SER A 147 4.69 14.57 -14.17
CA SER A 147 4.12 15.40 -15.24
C SER A 147 2.87 16.18 -14.78
N PHE A 148 2.09 15.65 -13.84
CA PHE A 148 0.87 16.30 -13.35
C PHE A 148 1.08 17.23 -12.14
N ASN A 149 2.23 17.16 -11.46
CA ASN A 149 2.52 18.06 -10.35
C ASN A 149 2.40 19.55 -10.73
N PRO A 150 2.96 20.04 -11.87
CA PRO A 150 2.80 21.42 -12.30
C PRO A 150 1.34 21.78 -12.64
N PHE A 151 0.57 20.85 -13.19
CA PHE A 151 -0.86 21.07 -13.46
C PHE A 151 -1.63 21.32 -12.17
N PHE A 152 -1.40 20.52 -11.13
CA PHE A 152 -2.03 20.72 -9.82
C PHE A 152 -1.57 22.00 -9.11
N ALA A 153 -0.36 22.49 -9.43
CA ALA A 153 0.12 23.79 -8.96
C ALA A 153 -0.48 24.98 -9.75
N GLY A 154 -1.08 24.72 -10.92
CA GLY A 154 -1.66 25.72 -11.81
C GLY A 154 -0.66 26.35 -12.80
N ASP A 155 0.52 25.74 -12.98
CA ASP A 155 1.60 26.26 -13.82
C ASP A 155 1.45 25.89 -15.30
N VAL A 156 0.74 24.80 -15.58
CA VAL A 156 0.49 24.28 -16.94
C VAL A 156 -0.97 23.84 -17.10
N THR A 157 -1.42 23.70 -18.32
CA THR A 157 -2.72 23.09 -18.67
C THR A 157 -2.69 21.57 -18.52
N GLU A 158 -3.87 20.95 -18.45
CA GLU A 158 -3.99 19.48 -18.40
C GLU A 158 -3.40 18.84 -19.67
N ASP A 159 -3.62 19.44 -20.83
CA ASP A 159 -3.10 18.96 -22.13
C ASP A 159 -1.57 19.00 -22.17
N GLU A 160 -0.95 20.06 -21.63
CA GLU A 160 0.51 20.16 -21.49
C GLU A 160 1.07 19.07 -20.57
N ALA A 161 0.41 18.79 -19.45
CA ALA A 161 0.81 17.71 -18.54
C ALA A 161 0.69 16.32 -19.19
N TRP A 162 -0.37 16.08 -19.95
CA TRP A 162 -0.52 14.84 -20.73
C TRP A 162 0.56 14.69 -21.80
N ASN A 163 0.85 15.76 -22.55
CA ASN A 163 1.90 15.73 -23.57
C ASN A 163 3.26 15.44 -22.95
N HIS A 164 3.60 16.10 -21.83
CA HIS A 164 4.85 15.85 -21.11
C HIS A 164 4.92 14.40 -20.61
N PHE A 165 3.84 13.86 -20.07
CA PHE A 165 3.77 12.46 -19.66
C PHE A 165 4.10 11.50 -20.82
N TYR A 166 3.49 11.68 -21.99
CA TYR A 166 3.76 10.81 -23.13
C TYR A 166 5.20 10.93 -23.63
N GLU A 167 5.77 12.13 -23.64
CA GLU A 167 7.17 12.36 -24.00
C GLU A 167 8.13 11.63 -23.06
N GLU A 168 7.92 11.75 -21.74
CA GLU A 168 8.74 11.08 -20.72
C GLU A 168 8.64 9.55 -20.82
N VAL A 169 7.46 9.02 -21.14
CA VAL A 169 7.23 7.58 -21.32
C VAL A 169 7.93 7.05 -22.57
N GLU A 170 7.85 7.78 -23.69
CA GLU A 170 8.53 7.42 -24.94
C GLU A 170 10.06 7.47 -24.78
N GLU A 171 10.59 8.45 -24.03
CA GLU A 171 12.02 8.55 -23.74
C GLU A 171 12.49 7.42 -22.82
N MET A 172 11.74 7.14 -21.74
CA MET A 172 12.09 6.08 -20.79
C MET A 172 11.94 4.68 -21.40
N TYR A 173 10.93 4.47 -22.22
CA TYR A 173 10.59 3.18 -22.82
C TYR A 173 10.40 3.30 -24.34
N PRO A 174 11.51 3.38 -25.12
CA PRO A 174 11.46 3.58 -26.57
C PRO A 174 10.74 2.48 -27.36
N ASN A 175 10.45 1.34 -26.72
CA ASN A 175 9.71 0.23 -27.30
C ASN A 175 8.19 0.32 -27.10
N LEU A 176 7.69 1.36 -26.43
CA LEU A 176 6.27 1.65 -26.29
C LEU A 176 5.84 2.66 -27.37
N GLU A 177 4.64 2.46 -27.92
CA GLU A 177 4.01 3.41 -28.83
C GLU A 177 2.89 4.14 -28.08
N CYS A 178 3.13 5.41 -27.75
CA CYS A 178 2.06 6.27 -27.24
C CYS A 178 1.25 6.77 -28.44
N LYS A 179 0.00 6.29 -28.56
CA LYS A 179 -0.97 6.88 -29.49
C LYS A 179 -1.42 8.21 -28.93
N SER A 180 -0.56 9.23 -29.00
CA SER A 180 -0.97 10.58 -28.63
C SER A 180 -2.05 11.03 -29.61
N ASN A 181 -3.17 11.56 -29.12
CA ASN A 181 -4.12 12.33 -29.93
C ASN A 181 -3.55 13.73 -30.26
N ARG A 182 -2.22 13.85 -30.42
CA ARG A 182 -1.52 15.08 -30.83
C ARG A 182 -2.06 15.56 -32.17
#